data_AF-A0A959ZV39-F1
#
_entry.id   AF-A0A959ZV39-F1
#
_cell.length_a   1.000
_cell.length_b   1.000
_cell.length_c   1.000
_cell.angle_alpha   90.00
_cell.angle_beta   90.00
_cell.angle_gamma   90.00
#
_symmetry.space_group_name_H-M   'P 1'
#
loop_
_entity.id
_entity.type
_entity.pdbx_description
1 polymer ?
#
loop_
_entity_poly.entity_id
_entity_poly.type
_entity_poly.pdbx_seq_one_letter_code
_entity_poly.pdbx_strand_id
1 'polypeptide(L)'
;MFSEEPMTLGRHSREERDVPSDDTKTLTQALHAVLVAARDNDCQISRVKAVKLLYFADLDAVREGELPVTGAVWTWHKHGPFTPAYYEAEQELIASGRAVSVKTYNYFGHPEYQLAASDSAKPDLPPIAARLLRSAVVRLGRSTASALGQLSYKTSPMLAAQRWGKRGQLLDLDLEEQGLPPESSRALARLAEVLRNLPAQRTDEGALEEITSDIEVLRPLRGRATQALLRD
;
A
#
# COMPACT_ATOMS: atom_id res chain seq x y z
N MET A 1 -41.99 18.95 53.78
CA MET A 1 -41.11 17.78 53.85
C MET A 1 -40.93 17.31 52.40
N PHE A 2 -39.98 17.91 51.70
CA PHE A 2 -39.66 17.57 50.30
C PHE A 2 -38.39 16.72 50.35
N SER A 3 -38.51 15.45 49.96
CA SER A 3 -37.37 14.54 49.81
C SER A 3 -36.75 14.80 48.44
N GLU A 4 -35.51 15.27 48.45
CA GLU A 4 -34.66 15.34 47.25
C GLU A 4 -34.11 13.94 46.97
N GLU A 5 -34.54 13.34 45.86
CA GLU A 5 -33.89 12.13 45.32
C GLU A 5 -32.62 12.53 44.57
N PRO A 6 -31.46 11.91 44.87
CA PRO A 6 -30.22 12.22 44.17
C PRO A 6 -30.22 11.63 42.77
N MET A 7 -30.17 12.50 41.76
CA MET A 7 -29.86 12.14 40.37
C MET A 7 -28.49 11.46 40.30
N THR A 8 -28.49 10.14 40.13
CA THR A 8 -27.31 9.38 39.73
C THR A 8 -27.01 9.70 38.27
N LEU A 9 -26.00 10.54 38.07
CA LEU A 9 -25.35 10.72 36.76
C LEU A 9 -24.82 9.36 36.29
N GLY A 10 -25.57 8.73 35.40
CA GLY A 10 -25.14 7.57 34.65
C GLY A 10 -23.81 7.90 33.97
N ARG A 11 -22.73 7.30 34.46
CA ARG A 11 -21.48 7.20 33.69
C ARG A 11 -21.83 6.42 32.43
N HIS A 12 -22.03 7.12 31.33
CA HIS A 12 -21.99 6.51 30.01
C HIS A 12 -20.61 5.86 29.87
N SER A 13 -20.60 4.54 30.01
CA SER A 13 -19.49 3.69 29.63
C SER A 13 -19.09 4.08 28.22
N ARG A 14 -17.92 4.69 28.10
CA ARG A 14 -17.29 5.01 26.82
C ARG A 14 -17.03 3.66 26.17
N GLU A 15 -17.86 3.27 25.20
CA GLU A 15 -17.62 2.09 24.36
C GLU A 15 -16.16 2.14 23.92
N GLU A 16 -15.39 1.14 24.34
CA GLU A 16 -14.09 0.81 23.77
C GLU A 16 -14.34 0.58 22.29
N ARG A 17 -14.08 1.62 21.48
CA ARG A 17 -14.07 1.46 20.03
C ARG A 17 -12.92 0.52 19.72
N ASP A 18 -13.24 -0.71 19.37
CA ASP A 18 -12.28 -1.71 18.88
C ASP A 18 -11.39 -1.03 17.83
N VAL A 19 -10.10 -0.97 18.13
CA VAL A 19 -9.11 -0.45 17.19
C VAL A 19 -8.99 -1.49 16.08
N PRO A 20 -9.22 -1.12 14.80
CA PRO A 20 -9.06 -2.06 13.69
C PRO A 20 -7.67 -2.69 13.73
N SER A 21 -7.61 -4.02 13.68
CA SER A 21 -6.37 -4.80 13.65
C SER A 21 -6.26 -5.60 12.36
N ASP A 22 -5.04 -5.74 11.85
CA ASP A 22 -4.77 -6.57 10.67
C ASP A 22 -5.13 -8.05 10.92
N ASP A 23 -5.69 -8.72 9.91
CA ASP A 23 -5.76 -10.18 9.83
C ASP A 23 -4.56 -10.70 9.04
N THR A 24 -3.46 -10.96 9.75
CA THR A 24 -2.20 -11.42 9.14
C THR A 24 -2.38 -12.71 8.35
N LYS A 25 -3.26 -13.63 8.77
CA LYS A 25 -3.48 -14.90 8.04
C LYS A 25 -4.10 -14.64 6.67
N THR A 26 -5.12 -13.79 6.61
CA THR A 26 -5.75 -13.40 5.34
C THR A 26 -4.76 -12.63 4.46
N LEU A 27 -3.96 -11.73 5.05
CA LEU A 27 -2.91 -10.99 4.35
C LEU A 27 -1.83 -11.91 3.77
N THR A 28 -1.41 -12.95 4.50
CA THR A 28 -0.48 -14.00 4.03
C THR A 28 -1.02 -14.70 2.78
N GLN A 29 -2.30 -15.13 2.79
CA GLN A 29 -2.89 -15.77 1.61
C GLN A 29 -3.03 -14.79 0.44
N ALA A 30 -3.40 -13.53 0.71
CA ALA A 30 -3.52 -12.50 -0.30
C ALA A 30 -2.18 -12.17 -0.97
N LEU A 31 -1.11 -12.05 -0.17
CA LEU A 31 0.25 -11.86 -0.68
C LEU A 31 0.69 -13.05 -1.53
N HIS A 32 0.43 -14.29 -1.10
CA HIS A 32 0.72 -15.47 -1.91
C HIS A 32 -0.03 -15.45 -3.25
N ALA A 33 -1.31 -15.06 -3.24
CA ALA A 33 -2.11 -14.91 -4.47
C ALA A 33 -1.50 -13.92 -5.44
N VAL A 34 -1.04 -12.76 -4.94
CA VAL A 34 -0.36 -11.74 -5.74
C VAL A 34 0.92 -12.29 -6.36
N LEU A 35 1.74 -13.01 -5.59
CA LEU A 35 3.01 -13.58 -6.09
C LEU A 35 2.79 -14.70 -7.12
N VAL A 36 1.80 -15.57 -6.90
CA VAL A 36 1.42 -16.61 -7.87
C VAL A 36 0.91 -15.96 -9.17
N ALA A 37 -0.01 -14.99 -9.06
CA ALA A 37 -0.52 -14.27 -10.22
C ALA A 37 0.59 -13.51 -10.95
N ALA A 38 1.57 -12.95 -10.23
CA ALA A 38 2.68 -12.22 -10.84
C ALA A 38 3.59 -13.15 -11.64
N ARG A 39 3.92 -14.32 -11.10
CA ARG A 39 4.66 -15.36 -11.83
C ARG A 39 3.92 -15.77 -13.10
N ASP A 40 2.61 -16.02 -13.00
CA ASP A 40 1.79 -16.45 -14.13
C ASP A 40 1.64 -15.37 -15.23
N ASN A 41 1.97 -14.10 -14.93
CA ASN A 41 1.93 -12.97 -15.86
C ASN A 41 3.32 -12.38 -16.19
N ASP A 42 4.39 -13.06 -15.79
CA ASP A 42 5.80 -12.63 -15.99
C ASP A 42 6.08 -11.21 -15.44
N CYS A 43 5.59 -10.94 -14.24
CA CYS A 43 5.76 -9.67 -13.54
C CYS A 43 6.78 -9.81 -12.41
N GLN A 44 7.80 -8.94 -12.39
CA GLN A 44 8.69 -8.82 -11.24
C GLN A 44 8.04 -7.99 -10.13
N ILE A 45 8.05 -8.51 -8.90
CA ILE A 45 7.38 -7.90 -7.75
C ILE A 45 8.41 -7.57 -6.67
N SER A 46 8.65 -6.29 -6.45
CA SER A 46 9.32 -5.84 -5.23
C SER A 46 8.35 -5.74 -4.06
N ARG A 47 8.87 -5.66 -2.83
CA ARG A 47 8.04 -5.42 -1.62
C ARG A 47 7.08 -4.25 -1.79
N VAL A 48 7.59 -3.13 -2.31
CA VAL A 48 6.77 -1.92 -2.50
C VAL A 48 5.64 -2.21 -3.49
N LYS A 49 5.93 -2.88 -4.61
CA LYS A 49 4.89 -3.26 -5.58
C LYS A 49 3.84 -4.18 -4.96
N ALA A 50 4.26 -5.20 -4.20
CA ALA A 50 3.34 -6.12 -3.54
C ALA A 50 2.34 -5.38 -2.64
N VAL A 51 2.82 -4.50 -1.76
CA VAL A 51 1.99 -3.68 -0.88
C VAL A 51 0.98 -2.85 -1.68
N LYS A 52 1.40 -2.22 -2.78
CA LYS A 52 0.49 -1.41 -3.60
C LYS A 52 -0.55 -2.25 -4.33
N LEU A 53 -0.19 -3.42 -4.84
CA LEU A 53 -1.11 -4.31 -5.53
C LEU A 53 -2.18 -4.84 -4.57
N LEU A 54 -1.80 -5.19 -3.34
CA LEU A 54 -2.72 -5.55 -2.26
C LEU A 54 -3.71 -4.41 -1.96
N TYR A 55 -3.20 -3.20 -1.76
CA TYR A 55 -4.05 -2.01 -1.54
C TYR A 55 -5.04 -1.77 -2.69
N PHE A 56 -4.60 -1.87 -3.95
CA PHE A 56 -5.49 -1.70 -5.09
C PHE A 56 -6.53 -2.81 -5.21
N ALA A 57 -6.22 -4.04 -4.78
CA ALA A 57 -7.20 -5.12 -4.75
C ALA A 57 -8.30 -4.86 -3.71
N ASP A 58 -7.95 -4.31 -2.54
CA ASP A 58 -8.95 -3.91 -1.54
C ASP A 58 -9.82 -2.75 -2.02
N LEU A 59 -9.24 -1.76 -2.70
CA LEU A 59 -10.03 -0.70 -3.34
C LEU A 59 -10.97 -1.24 -4.41
N ASP A 60 -10.51 -2.20 -5.21
CA ASP A 60 -11.37 -2.83 -6.22
C ASP A 60 -12.50 -3.63 -5.55
N ALA A 61 -12.25 -4.29 -4.42
CA ALA A 61 -13.28 -4.98 -3.64
C ALA A 61 -14.37 -4.00 -3.17
N VAL A 62 -13.96 -2.91 -2.52
CA VAL A 62 -14.89 -1.88 -2.02
C VAL A 62 -15.69 -1.23 -3.15
N ARG A 63 -15.05 -0.95 -4.30
CA ARG A 63 -15.78 -0.45 -5.49
C ARG A 63 -16.84 -1.42 -6.03
N GLU A 64 -16.65 -2.71 -5.82
CA GLU A 64 -17.62 -3.75 -6.19
C GLU A 64 -18.68 -3.99 -5.09
N GLY A 65 -18.66 -3.24 -3.98
CA GLY A 65 -19.55 -3.41 -2.83
C GLY A 65 -19.18 -4.58 -1.93
N GLU A 66 -17.95 -5.09 -2.05
CA GLU A 66 -17.40 -6.17 -1.24
C GLU A 66 -16.51 -5.64 -0.12
N LEU A 67 -16.30 -6.45 0.93
CA LEU A 67 -15.32 -6.14 1.96
C LEU A 67 -13.88 -6.22 1.41
N PRO A 68 -12.94 -5.45 2.00
CA PRO A 68 -11.51 -5.59 1.71
C PRO A 68 -11.05 -7.06 1.82
N VAL A 69 -10.29 -7.51 0.84
CA VAL A 69 -9.94 -8.92 0.63
C VAL A 69 -8.65 -9.32 1.31
N THR A 70 -7.80 -8.37 1.71
CA THR A 70 -6.52 -8.70 2.36
C THR A 70 -6.60 -8.68 3.89
N GLY A 71 -7.68 -8.18 4.48
CA GLY A 71 -7.80 -7.99 5.93
C GLY A 71 -6.80 -6.98 6.50
N ALA A 72 -6.23 -6.10 5.65
CA ALA A 72 -5.21 -5.15 6.06
C ALA A 72 -5.82 -3.84 6.56
N VAL A 73 -5.20 -3.27 7.58
CA VAL A 73 -5.46 -1.95 8.12
C VAL A 73 -4.48 -0.98 7.48
N TRP A 74 -4.96 -0.25 6.49
CA TRP A 74 -4.12 0.62 5.68
C TRP A 74 -3.86 1.96 6.36
N THR A 75 -2.60 2.38 6.40
CA THR A 75 -2.21 3.71 6.89
C THR A 75 -1.44 4.51 5.84
N TRP A 76 -1.51 5.84 5.93
CA TRP A 76 -0.72 6.74 5.10
C TRP A 76 0.74 6.82 5.59
N HIS A 77 1.65 6.10 4.94
CA HIS A 77 3.08 6.10 5.25
C HIS A 77 3.90 6.96 4.26
N LYS A 78 5.23 6.99 4.40
CA LYS A 78 6.18 7.79 3.59
C LYS A 78 5.89 7.69 2.09
N HIS A 79 5.71 6.47 1.58
CA HIS A 79 5.53 6.16 0.16
C HIS A 79 4.08 5.78 -0.19
N GLY A 80 3.09 6.23 0.57
CA GLY A 80 1.65 6.00 0.33
C GLY A 80 1.04 4.96 1.27
N PRO A 81 -0.01 4.22 0.87
CA PRO A 81 -0.64 3.18 1.69
C PRO A 81 0.37 2.10 2.12
N PHE A 82 0.28 1.70 3.39
CA PHE A 82 1.10 0.66 4.01
C PHE A 82 0.39 0.05 5.23
N THR A 83 0.60 -1.25 5.46
CA THR A 83 0.28 -1.94 6.72
C THR A 83 1.57 -2.57 7.29
N PRO A 84 1.88 -2.41 8.59
CA PRO A 84 3.00 -3.11 9.22
C PRO A 84 2.88 -4.65 9.18
N ALA A 85 1.65 -5.19 9.22
CA ALA A 85 1.41 -6.64 9.17
C ALA A 85 1.91 -7.30 7.88
N TYR A 86 2.18 -6.49 6.84
CA TYR A 86 2.84 -6.96 5.62
C TYR A 86 4.16 -7.70 5.91
N TYR A 87 4.96 -7.23 6.86
CA TYR A 87 6.26 -7.86 7.15
C TYR A 87 6.09 -9.23 7.81
N GLU A 88 5.08 -9.39 8.66
CA GLU A 88 4.74 -10.68 9.26
C GLU A 88 4.25 -11.65 8.19
N ALA A 89 3.35 -11.20 7.32
CA ALA A 89 2.84 -11.99 6.20
C ALA A 89 3.96 -12.41 5.23
N GLU A 90 4.89 -11.51 4.92
CA GLU A 90 6.07 -11.81 4.10
C GLU A 90 6.96 -12.87 4.78
N GLN A 91 7.27 -12.69 6.07
CA GLN A 91 8.08 -13.66 6.81
C GLN A 91 7.41 -15.03 6.88
N GLU A 92 6.09 -15.09 7.11
CA GLU A 92 5.35 -16.35 7.15
C GLU A 92 5.43 -17.11 5.83
N LEU A 93 5.28 -16.42 4.69
CA LEU A 93 5.41 -17.05 3.37
C LEU A 93 6.83 -17.55 3.07
N ILE A 94 7.85 -16.79 3.49
CA ILE A 94 9.24 -17.21 3.32
C ILE A 94 9.57 -18.39 4.23
N ALA A 95 9.17 -18.34 5.50
CA ALA A 95 9.42 -19.38 6.49
C ALA A 95 8.72 -20.70 6.14
N SER A 96 7.52 -20.63 5.54
CA SER A 96 6.79 -21.79 5.03
C SER A 96 7.31 -22.31 3.67
N GLY A 97 8.29 -21.64 3.07
CA GLY A 97 8.88 -22.02 1.78
C GLY A 97 7.99 -21.72 0.57
N ARG A 98 6.86 -21.03 0.75
CA ARG A 98 5.91 -20.67 -0.32
C ARG A 98 6.35 -19.46 -1.14
N ALA A 99 7.28 -18.67 -0.62
CA ALA A 99 7.91 -17.56 -1.32
C ALA A 99 9.42 -17.51 -1.06
N VAL A 100 10.14 -16.85 -1.97
CA VAL A 100 11.54 -16.44 -1.79
C VAL A 100 11.67 -14.93 -1.89
N SER A 101 12.64 -14.39 -1.14
CA SER A 101 13.03 -12.98 -1.20
C SER A 101 14.48 -12.87 -1.60
N VAL A 102 14.75 -12.18 -2.71
CA VAL A 102 16.09 -11.95 -3.22
C VAL A 102 16.41 -10.48 -3.04
N LYS A 103 17.48 -10.21 -2.28
CA LYS A 103 18.02 -8.86 -2.17
C LYS A 103 18.70 -8.49 -3.50
N THR A 104 18.21 -7.44 -4.11
CA THR A 104 18.76 -6.80 -5.30
C THR A 104 19.20 -5.37 -4.94
N TYR A 105 19.72 -4.65 -5.92
CA TYR A 105 20.06 -3.24 -5.79
C TYR A 105 19.43 -2.49 -6.94
N ASN A 106 18.78 -1.37 -6.63
CA ASN A 106 18.29 -0.47 -7.66
C ASN A 106 19.47 0.23 -8.36
N TYR A 107 19.18 1.01 -9.40
CA TYR A 107 20.19 1.75 -10.17
C TYR A 107 21.09 2.65 -9.31
N PHE A 108 20.59 3.11 -8.17
CA PHE A 108 21.27 4.02 -7.24
C PHE A 108 22.03 3.27 -6.12
N GLY A 109 22.05 1.94 -6.17
CA GLY A 109 22.73 1.11 -5.18
C GLY A 109 21.96 0.97 -3.87
N HIS A 110 20.68 1.37 -3.81
CA HIS A 110 19.84 1.10 -2.66
C HIS A 110 19.33 -0.35 -2.70
N PRO A 111 19.32 -1.05 -1.56
CA PRO A 111 18.84 -2.42 -1.52
C PRO A 111 17.34 -2.47 -1.81
N GLU A 112 16.96 -3.32 -2.75
CA GLU A 112 15.58 -3.67 -3.03
C GLU A 112 15.38 -5.17 -2.75
N TYR A 113 14.16 -5.59 -2.43
CA TYR A 113 13.83 -6.99 -2.20
C TYR A 113 12.79 -7.41 -3.22
N GLN A 114 13.18 -8.33 -4.09
CA GLN A 114 12.33 -8.96 -5.10
C GLN A 114 11.72 -10.24 -4.52
N LEU A 115 10.41 -10.37 -4.65
CA LEU A 115 9.62 -11.47 -4.14
C LEU A 115 9.12 -12.33 -5.29
N ALA A 116 9.18 -13.65 -5.11
CA ALA A 116 8.63 -14.61 -6.06
C ALA A 116 7.98 -15.77 -5.32
N ALA A 117 6.87 -16.28 -5.85
CA ALA A 117 6.27 -17.51 -5.35
C ALA A 117 7.18 -18.71 -5.67
N SER A 118 7.47 -19.52 -4.66
CA SER A 118 8.27 -20.74 -4.80
C SER A 118 7.46 -21.90 -5.37
N ASP A 119 6.15 -21.88 -5.14
CA ASP A 119 5.21 -22.92 -5.57
C ASP A 119 4.08 -22.35 -6.42
N SER A 120 3.33 -23.23 -7.08
CA SER A 120 2.10 -22.90 -7.80
C SER A 120 0.84 -23.28 -7.01
N ALA A 121 0.97 -23.49 -5.70
CA ALA A 121 -0.17 -23.85 -4.87
C ALA A 121 -1.16 -22.68 -4.90
N LYS A 122 -2.45 -22.99 -5.08
CA LYS A 122 -3.47 -21.95 -5.02
C LYS A 122 -3.65 -21.54 -3.54
N PRO A 123 -3.61 -20.25 -3.21
CA PRO A 123 -3.95 -19.77 -1.88
C PRO A 123 -5.39 -20.16 -1.52
N ASP A 124 -5.62 -20.40 -0.24
CA ASP A 124 -6.97 -20.67 0.29
C ASP A 124 -7.70 -19.35 0.50
N LEU A 125 -8.33 -18.87 -0.58
CA LEU A 125 -9.05 -17.60 -0.63
C LEU A 125 -10.43 -17.80 -1.28
N PRO A 126 -11.44 -17.01 -0.86
CA PRO A 126 -12.71 -16.92 -1.58
C PRO A 126 -12.49 -16.61 -3.07
N PRO A 127 -13.31 -17.16 -4.00
CA PRO A 127 -13.14 -16.94 -5.43
C PRO A 127 -13.13 -15.46 -5.84
N ILE A 128 -13.94 -14.63 -5.16
CA ILE A 128 -14.01 -13.19 -5.36
C ILE A 128 -12.67 -12.51 -5.02
N ALA A 129 -12.11 -12.82 -3.85
CA ALA A 129 -10.82 -12.30 -3.40
C ALA A 129 -9.69 -12.70 -4.36
N ALA A 130 -9.63 -13.98 -4.74
CA ALA A 130 -8.64 -14.48 -5.69
C ALA A 130 -8.74 -13.76 -7.05
N ARG A 131 -9.97 -13.50 -7.54
CA ARG A 131 -10.19 -12.74 -8.78
C ARG A 131 -9.68 -11.31 -8.67
N LEU A 132 -10.01 -10.60 -7.58
CA LEU A 132 -9.64 -9.20 -7.38
C LEU A 132 -8.12 -9.02 -7.28
N LEU A 133 -7.46 -9.87 -6.51
CA LEU A 133 -5.99 -9.89 -6.39
C LEU A 133 -5.32 -10.17 -7.73
N ARG A 134 -5.81 -11.17 -8.48
CA ARG A 134 -5.32 -11.46 -9.83
C ARG A 134 -5.56 -10.30 -10.79
N SER A 135 -6.73 -9.67 -10.74
CA SER A 135 -7.07 -8.50 -11.57
C SER A 135 -6.11 -7.34 -11.32
N ALA A 136 -5.81 -7.03 -10.05
CA ALA A 136 -4.84 -6.02 -9.68
C ALA A 136 -3.47 -6.31 -10.30
N VAL A 137 -2.99 -7.56 -10.23
CA VAL A 137 -1.70 -7.96 -10.84
C VAL A 137 -1.72 -7.86 -12.37
N VAL A 138 -2.78 -8.32 -13.04
CA VAL A 138 -2.88 -8.24 -14.50
C VAL A 138 -2.90 -6.79 -14.97
N ARG A 139 -3.61 -5.92 -14.24
CA ARG A 139 -3.79 -4.51 -14.60
C ARG A 139 -2.57 -3.65 -14.27
N LEU A 140 -1.90 -3.92 -13.15
CA LEU A 140 -0.92 -3.02 -12.55
C LEU A 140 0.45 -3.68 -12.29
N GLY A 141 0.59 -4.98 -12.48
CA GLY A 141 1.82 -5.73 -12.16
C GLY A 141 3.02 -5.34 -13.01
N ARG A 142 2.81 -4.78 -14.21
CA ARG A 142 3.88 -4.26 -15.08
C ARG A 142 4.31 -2.83 -14.76
N SER A 143 3.54 -2.12 -13.94
CA SER A 143 3.89 -0.77 -13.49
C SER A 143 5.13 -0.80 -12.57
N THR A 144 5.90 0.29 -12.58
CA THR A 144 7.00 0.51 -11.61
C THR A 144 6.44 0.79 -10.21
N ALA A 145 7.26 0.63 -9.17
CA ALA A 145 6.81 0.93 -7.81
C ALA A 145 6.43 2.41 -7.66
N SER A 146 7.20 3.30 -8.29
CA SER A 146 6.89 4.74 -8.35
C SER A 146 5.55 5.04 -9.01
N ALA A 147 5.28 4.46 -10.19
CA ALA A 147 4.01 4.67 -10.88
C ALA A 147 2.82 4.21 -10.01
N LEU A 148 2.94 3.06 -9.35
CA LEU A 148 1.93 2.60 -8.38
C LEU A 148 1.80 3.55 -7.18
N GLY A 149 2.92 4.10 -6.70
CA GLY A 149 2.95 5.14 -5.67
C GLY A 149 2.14 6.37 -6.10
N GLN A 150 2.45 6.95 -7.25
CA GLN A 150 1.74 8.11 -7.80
C GLN A 150 0.25 7.83 -8.02
N LEU A 151 -0.11 6.62 -8.46
CA LEU A 151 -1.50 6.22 -8.57
C LEU A 151 -2.19 6.14 -7.20
N SER A 152 -1.51 5.58 -6.20
CA SER A 152 -2.08 5.46 -4.86
C SER A 152 -2.36 6.83 -4.24
N TYR A 153 -1.54 7.85 -4.50
CA TYR A 153 -1.78 9.22 -4.04
C TYR A 153 -3.03 9.88 -4.65
N LYS A 154 -3.59 9.31 -5.72
CA LYS A 154 -4.78 9.84 -6.40
C LYS A 154 -6.07 9.15 -5.95
N THR A 155 -6.01 8.16 -5.06
CA THR A 155 -7.20 7.44 -4.56
C THR A 155 -7.95 8.27 -3.52
N SER A 156 -9.25 8.06 -3.39
CA SER A 156 -10.08 8.83 -2.45
C SER A 156 -9.60 8.72 -0.99
N PRO A 157 -9.25 7.51 -0.47
CA PRO A 157 -8.74 7.38 0.90
C PRO A 157 -7.44 8.16 1.14
N MET A 158 -6.54 8.16 0.15
CA MET A 158 -5.27 8.87 0.23
C MET A 158 -5.43 10.38 0.18
N LEU A 159 -6.27 10.88 -0.73
CA LEU A 159 -6.58 12.32 -0.81
C LEU A 159 -7.22 12.83 0.49
N ALA A 160 -8.10 12.04 1.09
CA ALA A 160 -8.70 12.37 2.38
C ALA A 160 -7.65 12.44 3.50
N ALA A 161 -6.79 11.42 3.62
CA ALA A 161 -5.69 11.43 4.60
C ALA A 161 -4.71 12.61 4.39
N GLN A 162 -4.44 12.97 3.13
CA GLN A 162 -3.58 14.11 2.79
C GLN A 162 -4.10 15.46 3.30
N ARG A 163 -5.42 15.67 3.32
CA ARG A 163 -6.03 16.92 3.79
C ARG A 163 -5.73 17.22 5.25
N TRP A 164 -5.56 16.19 6.06
CA TRP A 164 -5.22 16.32 7.47
C TRP A 164 -3.72 16.48 7.73
N GLY A 165 -2.88 16.25 6.71
CA GLY A 165 -1.46 16.56 6.71
C GLY A 165 -0.56 15.72 7.62
N LYS A 166 -1.07 14.63 8.23
CA LYS A 166 -0.28 13.78 9.14
C LYS A 166 -0.13 12.37 8.58
N ARG A 167 1.12 11.89 8.52
CA ARG A 167 1.43 10.47 8.25
C ARG A 167 0.97 9.60 9.43
N GLY A 168 0.77 8.31 9.16
CA GLY A 168 0.23 7.33 10.11
C GLY A 168 -1.30 7.35 10.22
N GLN A 169 -1.99 8.16 9.41
CA GLN A 169 -3.45 8.16 9.40
C GLN A 169 -4.01 6.90 8.77
N LEU A 170 -5.04 6.35 9.41
CA LEU A 170 -5.85 5.27 8.85
C LEU A 170 -6.48 5.74 7.53
N LEU A 171 -6.41 4.90 6.51
CA LEU A 171 -7.06 5.11 5.24
C LEU A 171 -8.45 4.48 5.30
N ASP A 172 -9.46 5.33 5.25
CA ASP A 172 -10.86 4.92 5.13
C ASP A 172 -11.14 4.52 3.69
N LEU A 173 -11.25 3.21 3.44
CA LEU A 173 -11.46 2.66 2.10
C LEU A 173 -12.88 2.90 1.57
N ASP A 174 -13.86 3.10 2.45
CA ASP A 174 -15.27 3.31 2.08
C ASP A 174 -15.45 4.63 1.30
N LEU A 175 -14.49 5.55 1.44
CA LEU A 175 -14.39 6.76 0.62
C LEU A 175 -14.20 6.47 -0.88
N GLU A 176 -13.83 5.25 -1.25
CA GLU A 176 -13.74 4.83 -2.63
C GLU A 176 -15.10 4.50 -3.25
N GLU A 177 -16.10 4.06 -2.46
CA GLU A 177 -17.48 3.85 -2.93
C GLU A 177 -18.13 5.16 -3.41
N GLN A 178 -17.71 6.29 -2.83
CA GLN A 178 -18.19 7.62 -3.18
C GLN A 178 -17.72 8.08 -4.57
N GLY A 179 -16.89 7.28 -5.23
CA GLY A 179 -16.39 7.48 -6.58
C GLY A 179 -15.23 8.46 -6.65
N LEU A 180 -14.26 8.15 -7.50
CA LEU A 180 -13.27 9.13 -7.92
C LEU A 180 -13.97 10.21 -8.76
N PRO A 181 -13.54 11.49 -8.66
CA PRO A 181 -13.92 12.49 -9.63
C PRO A 181 -13.68 11.96 -11.06
N PRO A 182 -14.58 12.19 -12.03
CA PRO A 182 -14.52 11.59 -13.36
C PRO A 182 -13.17 11.79 -14.08
N GLU A 183 -12.49 12.89 -13.77
CA GLU A 183 -11.18 13.26 -14.33
C GLU A 183 -10.06 12.31 -13.86
N SER A 184 -10.07 11.92 -12.59
CA SER A 184 -9.10 10.98 -12.01
C SER A 184 -9.27 9.58 -12.57
N SER A 185 -10.50 9.12 -12.75
CA SER A 185 -10.82 7.80 -13.32
C SER A 185 -10.35 7.69 -14.79
N ARG A 186 -10.55 8.73 -15.61
CA ARG A 186 -10.05 8.78 -16.99
C ARG A 186 -8.52 8.83 -17.05
N ALA A 187 -7.88 9.59 -16.16
CA ALA A 187 -6.43 9.66 -16.08
C ALA A 187 -5.82 8.30 -15.69
N LEU A 188 -6.45 7.58 -14.75
CA LEU A 188 -6.08 6.22 -14.35
C LEU A 188 -6.22 5.22 -15.51
N ALA A 189 -7.35 5.24 -16.23
CA ALA A 189 -7.58 4.38 -17.38
C ALA A 189 -6.53 4.61 -18.48
N ARG A 190 -6.23 5.88 -18.80
CA ARG A 190 -5.20 6.24 -19.77
C ARG A 190 -3.79 5.83 -19.33
N LEU A 191 -3.44 6.04 -18.06
CA LEU A 191 -2.13 5.62 -17.56
C LEU A 191 -1.98 4.09 -17.60
N ALA A 192 -3.00 3.35 -17.18
CA ALA A 192 -3.01 1.90 -17.26
C ALA A 192 -2.93 1.38 -18.70
N GLU A 193 -3.52 2.09 -19.66
CA GLU A 193 -3.41 1.77 -21.09
C GLU A 193 -2.01 2.04 -21.65
N VAL A 194 -1.39 3.16 -21.31
CA VAL A 194 0.00 3.47 -21.69
C VAL A 194 0.96 2.43 -21.09
N LEU A 195 0.81 2.10 -19.81
CA LEU A 195 1.68 1.15 -19.11
C LEU A 195 1.56 -0.28 -19.64
N ARG A 196 0.40 -0.70 -20.15
CA ARG A 196 0.22 -2.02 -20.79
C ARG A 196 1.05 -2.19 -22.07
N ASN A 197 1.35 -1.08 -22.76
CA ASN A 197 2.05 -1.08 -24.04
C ASN A 197 3.56 -0.84 -23.92
N LEU A 198 4.05 -0.57 -22.70
CA LEU A 198 5.49 -0.40 -22.45
C LEU A 198 6.14 -1.76 -22.14
N PRO A 199 7.38 -2.01 -22.62
CA PRO A 199 8.13 -3.19 -22.21
C PRO A 199 8.31 -3.20 -20.69
N ALA A 200 8.36 -4.39 -20.08
CA ALA A 200 8.56 -4.54 -18.64
C ALA A 200 9.81 -3.75 -18.22
N GLN A 201 9.59 -2.61 -17.54
CA GLN A 201 10.69 -1.73 -17.19
C GLN A 201 11.41 -2.28 -15.97
N ARG A 202 12.71 -2.53 -16.15
CA ARG A 202 13.64 -2.96 -15.11
C ARG A 202 14.08 -1.80 -14.20
N THR A 203 13.65 -0.57 -14.52
CA THR A 203 14.15 0.68 -13.96
C THR A 203 13.05 1.44 -13.23
N ASP A 204 13.26 1.63 -11.94
CA ASP A 204 12.39 2.41 -11.05
C ASP A 204 12.73 3.89 -11.22
N GLU A 205 11.89 4.63 -11.95
CA GLU A 205 12.01 6.08 -12.14
C GLU A 205 11.67 6.86 -10.84
N GLY A 206 11.22 6.17 -9.79
CA GLY A 206 10.94 6.73 -8.45
C GLY A 206 12.15 7.18 -7.66
N ALA A 207 13.36 6.87 -8.13
CA ALA A 207 14.56 7.36 -7.50
C ALA A 207 14.72 8.87 -7.57
N LEU A 208 14.10 9.56 -8.54
CA LEU A 208 14.07 11.02 -8.55
C LEU A 208 13.29 11.58 -7.36
N GLU A 209 12.18 10.95 -6.96
CA GLU A 209 11.40 11.34 -5.77
C GLU A 209 12.14 10.99 -4.47
N GLU A 210 12.89 9.89 -4.45
CA GLU A 210 13.75 9.49 -3.32
C GLU A 210 14.95 10.44 -3.17
N ILE A 211 15.61 10.80 -4.28
CA ILE A 211 16.64 11.85 -4.33
C ILE A 211 16.08 13.20 -3.89
N THR A 212 14.87 13.55 -4.32
CA THR A 212 14.24 14.82 -3.90
C THR A 212 13.93 14.82 -2.40
N SER A 213 13.43 13.69 -1.87
CA SER A 213 13.23 13.49 -0.43
C SER A 213 14.56 13.58 0.34
N ASP A 214 15.63 12.96 -0.16
CA ASP A 214 16.95 12.97 0.49
C ASP A 214 17.61 14.35 0.40
N ILE A 215 17.43 15.06 -0.70
CA ILE A 215 17.87 16.46 -0.86
C ILE A 215 17.20 17.36 0.18
N GLU A 216 15.90 17.19 0.44
CA GLU A 216 15.20 17.97 1.47
C GLU A 216 15.66 17.58 2.89
N VAL A 217 15.91 16.30 3.17
CA VAL A 217 16.46 15.84 4.45
C VAL A 217 17.88 16.37 4.69
N LEU A 218 18.71 16.46 3.65
CA LEU A 218 20.10 16.92 3.73
C LEU A 218 20.26 18.44 3.63
N ARG A 219 19.18 19.17 3.30
CA ARG A 219 19.16 20.63 3.18
C ARG A 219 19.73 21.37 4.40
N PRO A 220 19.47 20.98 5.67
CA PRO A 220 20.02 21.65 6.85
C PRO A 220 21.53 21.40 7.05
N LEU A 221 22.03 20.26 6.57
CA LEU A 221 23.46 19.90 6.65
C LEU A 221 24.26 20.64 5.58
N ARG A 222 23.70 20.75 4.36
CA ARG A 222 24.30 21.57 3.30
C ARG A 222 24.38 23.04 3.68
N GLY A 223 23.33 23.60 4.29
CA GLY A 223 23.33 24.98 4.77
C GLY A 223 24.45 25.26 5.79
N ARG A 224 24.70 24.32 6.71
CA ARG A 224 25.79 24.42 7.69
C ARG A 224 27.17 24.32 7.04
N ALA A 225 27.36 23.40 6.09
CA ALA A 225 28.62 23.25 5.37
C ALA A 225 28.94 24.48 4.50
N THR A 226 27.95 25.04 3.81
CA THR A 226 28.11 26.27 3.03
C THR A 226 28.41 27.48 3.92
N GLN A 227 27.78 27.58 5.10
CA GLN A 227 28.10 28.64 6.06
C GLN A 227 29.53 28.52 6.63
N ALA A 228 30.02 27.30 6.85
CA ALA A 228 31.38 27.09 7.31
C ALA A 228 32.41 27.53 6.26
N LEU A 229 32.16 27.25 4.97
CA LEU A 229 33.04 27.64 3.86
C LEU A 229 33.04 29.15 3.54
N LEU A 230 32.05 29.90 4.03
CA LEU A 230 31.93 31.36 3.82
C LEU A 230 32.43 32.19 5.01
N ARG A 231 32.92 31.53 6.07
CA ARG A 231 33.44 32.17 7.30
C ARG A 231 34.96 32.09 7.44
N ASP A 232 35.63 31.39 6.53
CA ASP A 232 37.07 31.50 6.26
C ASP A 232 37.29 32.47 5.09
#